data_AF-A0A9Q1R2C3-F1
#
_entry.id   AF-A0A9Q1R2C3-F1
#
_cell.length_a   1.000
_cell.length_b   1.000
_cell.length_c   1.000
_cell.angle_alpha   90.00
_cell.angle_beta   90.00
_cell.angle_gamma   90.00
#
_symmetry.space_group_name_H-M   'P 1'
#
loop_
_entity.id
_entity.type
_entity.pdbx_description
1 polymer ?
#
loop_
_entity_poly.entity_id
_entity_poly.type
_entity_poly.pdbx_seq_one_letter_code
_entity_poly.pdbx_strand_id
1 'polypeptide(L)'
;MCRRAVRVNSQLKSHKRFVSAFHTYCQLVDNARLYSTNALEGLPKLIGWKDKERTLLVDPDEINVLQMVGRLNDGANSIYELYKNSHPAFQAGSVWKDIVLSPSRLNIQKELKYSIQKVERMRG
;
A
#
# COMPACT_ATOMS: atom_id res chain seq x y z
N MET A 1 25.47 1.97 -6.92
CA MET A 1 24.33 1.94 -7.86
C MET A 1 23.06 2.33 -7.13
N CYS A 2 22.58 3.57 -7.27
CA CYS A 2 21.21 3.90 -6.86
C CYS A 2 20.30 3.56 -8.05
N ARG A 3 19.71 2.37 -8.04
CA ARG A 3 18.75 1.94 -9.07
C ARG A 3 17.53 2.87 -9.00
N ARG A 4 16.98 3.24 -10.16
CA ARG A 4 15.85 4.17 -10.39
C ARG A 4 14.89 4.20 -9.19
N ALA A 5 14.86 5.32 -8.46
CA ALA A 5 13.88 5.49 -7.39
C ALA A 5 12.46 5.43 -7.97
N VAL A 6 11.57 4.68 -7.32
CA VAL A 6 10.15 4.65 -7.69
C VAL A 6 9.58 6.05 -7.48
N ARG A 7 9.06 6.65 -8.55
CA ARG A 7 8.45 7.99 -8.49
C ARG A 7 7.11 7.89 -7.76
N VAL A 8 7.10 8.19 -6.46
CA VAL A 8 5.92 8.09 -5.58
C VAL A 8 4.71 8.81 -6.17
N ASN A 9 4.85 10.05 -6.62
CA ASN A 9 3.75 10.82 -7.22
C ASN A 9 3.09 10.09 -8.41
N SER A 10 3.89 9.51 -9.31
CA SER A 10 3.36 8.77 -10.46
C SER A 10 2.61 7.51 -10.04
N GLN A 11 3.05 6.85 -8.98
CA GLN A 11 2.35 5.69 -8.41
C GLN A 11 1.03 6.09 -7.77
N LEU A 12 1.01 7.16 -6.97
CA LEU A 12 -0.22 7.68 -6.37
C LEU A 12 -1.27 8.03 -7.44
N LYS A 13 -0.86 8.73 -8.51
CA LYS A 13 -1.72 9.05 -9.65
C LYS A 13 -2.21 7.81 -10.40
N SER A 14 -1.36 6.80 -10.56
CA SER A 14 -1.72 5.54 -11.21
C SER A 14 -2.80 4.80 -10.41
N HIS A 15 -2.57 4.58 -9.12
CA HIS A 15 -3.52 3.89 -8.24
C HIS A 15 -4.84 4.65 -8.11
N LYS A 16 -4.80 5.98 -7.91
CA LYS A 16 -6.01 6.80 -7.83
C LYS A 16 -6.85 6.69 -9.10
N ARG A 17 -6.22 6.78 -10.27
CA ARG A 17 -6.90 6.60 -11.57
C ARG A 17 -7.48 5.21 -11.75
N PHE A 18 -6.72 4.17 -11.39
CA PHE A 18 -7.22 2.79 -11.43
C PHE A 18 -8.50 2.65 -10.62
N VAL A 19 -8.50 3.14 -9.37
CA VAL A 19 -9.68 3.01 -8.51
C VAL A 19 -10.86 3.84 -9.02
N SER A 20 -10.63 5.08 -9.46
CA SER A 20 -11.70 5.92 -10.03
C SER A 20 -12.34 5.31 -11.29
N ALA A 21 -11.59 4.52 -12.05
CA ALA A 21 -12.08 3.86 -13.27
C ALA A 21 -12.61 2.43 -13.02
N PHE A 22 -12.37 1.83 -11.86
CA PHE A 22 -12.59 0.40 -11.63
C PHE A 22 -14.05 -0.03 -11.85
N HIS A 23 -15.02 0.78 -11.40
CA HIS A 23 -16.44 0.46 -11.60
C HIS A 23 -16.83 0.50 -13.09
N THR A 24 -16.39 1.55 -13.81
CA THR A 24 -16.60 1.67 -15.26
C THR A 24 -15.91 0.53 -16.01
N TYR A 25 -14.71 0.15 -15.60
CA TYR A 25 -14.00 -1.01 -16.14
C TYR A 25 -14.82 -2.29 -15.99
N CYS A 26 -15.42 -2.53 -14.82
CA CYS A 26 -16.28 -3.69 -14.59
C CYS A 26 -17.54 -3.66 -15.47
N GLN A 27 -18.09 -2.49 -15.82
CA GLN A 27 -19.22 -2.43 -16.76
C GLN A 27 -18.85 -2.91 -18.16
N LEU A 28 -17.60 -2.69 -18.59
CA LEU A 28 -17.13 -2.98 -19.94
C LEU A 28 -16.46 -4.35 -20.08
N VAL A 29 -15.93 -4.89 -18.99
CA VAL A 29 -15.14 -6.14 -19.00
C VAL A 29 -15.89 -7.26 -18.29
N ASP A 30 -16.03 -8.37 -18.99
CA ASP A 30 -16.52 -9.62 -18.41
C ASP A 30 -15.42 -10.33 -17.65
N ASN A 31 -15.81 -11.07 -16.60
CA ASN A 31 -14.89 -11.86 -15.77
C ASN A 31 -13.82 -11.00 -15.05
N ALA A 32 -14.14 -9.73 -14.75
CA ALA A 32 -13.25 -8.87 -13.98
C ALA A 32 -13.03 -9.43 -12.57
N ARG A 33 -11.78 -9.44 -12.11
CA ARG A 33 -11.40 -9.86 -10.76
C ARG A 33 -10.46 -8.85 -10.12
N LEU A 34 -10.70 -8.57 -8.85
CA LEU A 34 -9.90 -7.65 -8.05
C LEU A 34 -9.32 -8.40 -6.86
N TYR A 35 -8.00 -8.41 -6.79
CA TYR A 35 -7.26 -9.08 -5.73
C TYR A 35 -6.56 -8.05 -4.84
N SER A 36 -6.58 -8.30 -3.53
CA SER A 36 -5.80 -7.58 -2.52
C SER A 36 -4.55 -8.38 -2.14
N THR A 37 -3.41 -7.70 -2.08
CA THR A 37 -2.12 -8.26 -1.66
C THR A 37 -1.62 -7.60 -0.37
N ASN A 38 -2.54 -7.12 0.47
CA ASN A 38 -2.19 -6.41 1.71
C ASN A 38 -1.75 -7.36 2.85
N ALA A 39 -2.03 -8.65 2.73
CA ALA A 39 -1.54 -9.63 3.69
C ALA A 39 -0.01 -9.76 3.57
N LEU A 40 0.69 -9.70 4.71
CA LEU A 40 2.15 -9.86 4.79
C LEU A 40 2.63 -11.22 4.29
N GLU A 41 1.79 -12.25 4.43
CA GLU A 41 2.02 -13.62 3.99
C GLU A 41 0.71 -14.19 3.41
N GLY A 42 0.81 -14.97 2.33
CA GLY A 42 -0.33 -15.70 1.75
C GLY A 42 -0.65 -15.34 0.30
N LEU A 43 -1.64 -16.05 -0.25
CA LEU A 43 -2.15 -15.82 -1.60
C LEU A 43 -2.93 -14.50 -1.67
N PRO A 44 -2.93 -13.82 -2.82
CA PRO A 44 -3.79 -12.64 -3.03
C PRO A 44 -5.26 -12.97 -2.71
N LYS A 45 -5.89 -12.15 -1.86
CA LYS A 45 -7.29 -12.32 -1.48
C LYS A 45 -8.18 -11.75 -2.58
N LEU A 46 -9.15 -12.52 -3.08
CA LEU A 46 -10.16 -12.02 -4.01
C LEU A 46 -11.14 -11.13 -3.25
N ILE A 47 -11.17 -9.83 -3.57
CA ILE A 47 -12.00 -8.82 -2.87
C ILE A 47 -13.11 -8.24 -3.75
N GLY A 48 -13.11 -8.56 -5.05
CA GLY A 48 -14.21 -8.26 -5.94
C GLY A 48 -14.19 -9.12 -7.19
N TRP A 49 -15.36 -9.51 -7.68
CA TRP A 49 -15.50 -10.21 -8.95
C TRP A 49 -16.74 -9.73 -9.70
N LYS A 50 -16.69 -9.80 -11.03
CA LYS A 50 -17.86 -9.72 -11.92
C LYS A 50 -17.85 -10.92 -12.84
N ASP A 51 -19.00 -11.55 -13.02
CA ASP A 51 -19.21 -12.62 -14.00
C ASP A 51 -20.22 -12.16 -15.05
N LYS A 52 -19.82 -12.14 -16.33
CA LYS A 52 -20.62 -11.69 -17.49
C LYS A 52 -21.61 -10.57 -17.18
N GLU A 53 -22.91 -10.87 -17.21
CA GLU A 53 -24.02 -9.93 -17.01
C GLU A 53 -24.34 -9.62 -15.54
N ARG A 54 -23.71 -10.32 -14.59
CA ARG A 54 -23.93 -10.09 -13.16
C ARG A 54 -23.34 -8.76 -12.74
N THR A 55 -23.93 -8.16 -11.71
CA THR A 55 -23.37 -6.99 -11.03
C THR A 55 -22.07 -7.37 -10.31
N LEU A 56 -21.19 -6.38 -10.13
CA LEU A 56 -19.93 -6.55 -9.38
C LEU A 56 -20.24 -6.96 -7.94
N LEU A 57 -19.75 -8.13 -7.52
CA LEU A 57 -19.76 -8.56 -6.13
C LEU A 57 -18.45 -8.15 -5.46
N VAL A 58 -18.54 -7.67 -4.23
CA VAL A 58 -17.38 -7.18 -3.45
C VAL A 58 -17.42 -7.74 -2.04
N ASP A 59 -16.24 -7.99 -1.47
CA ASP A 59 -16.09 -8.25 -0.04
C ASP A 59 -16.30 -6.92 0.71
N PRO A 60 -17.39 -6.76 1.50
CA PRO A 60 -17.71 -5.49 2.13
C PRO A 60 -16.66 -5.04 3.16
N ASP A 61 -15.94 -5.99 3.77
CA ASP A 61 -14.93 -5.69 4.79
C ASP A 61 -13.63 -5.19 4.14
N GLU A 62 -13.31 -5.66 2.93
CA GLU A 62 -12.05 -5.35 2.25
C GLU A 62 -12.18 -4.20 1.23
N ILE A 63 -13.33 -4.06 0.58
CA ILE A 63 -13.51 -3.13 -0.55
C ILE A 63 -13.28 -1.66 -0.16
N ASN A 64 -13.39 -1.33 1.13
CA ASN A 64 -13.13 0.01 1.63
C ASN A 64 -11.71 0.49 1.31
N VAL A 65 -10.74 -0.42 1.10
CA VAL A 65 -9.38 -0.06 0.65
C VAL A 65 -9.40 0.69 -0.69
N LEU A 66 -10.29 0.33 -1.62
CA LEU A 66 -10.45 1.06 -2.87
C LEU A 66 -10.90 2.49 -2.59
N GLN A 67 -11.95 2.67 -1.78
CA GLN A 67 -12.46 4.00 -1.47
C GLN A 67 -11.41 4.87 -0.76
N MET A 68 -10.56 4.26 0.06
CA MET A 68 -9.44 4.94 0.72
C MET A 68 -8.39 5.40 -0.31
N VAL A 69 -7.96 4.51 -1.21
CA VAL A 69 -7.00 4.82 -2.29
C VAL A 69 -7.56 5.84 -3.27
N GLY A 70 -8.84 5.77 -3.63
CA GLY A 70 -9.48 6.76 -4.51
C GLY A 70 -9.50 8.18 -3.91
N ARG A 71 -9.47 8.30 -2.58
CA ARG A 71 -9.50 9.58 -1.84
C ARG A 71 -8.12 10.13 -1.48
N LEU A 72 -7.04 9.45 -1.86
CA LEU A 72 -5.68 9.88 -1.53
C LEU A 72 -5.34 11.25 -2.16
N ASN A 73 -4.48 11.99 -1.49
CA ASN A 73 -3.85 13.19 -2.02
C ASN A 73 -2.61 12.80 -2.83
N ASP A 74 -2.73 12.78 -4.15
CA ASP A 74 -1.66 12.37 -5.07
C ASP A 74 -0.56 13.44 -5.22
N GLY A 75 -0.77 14.63 -4.66
CA GLY A 75 0.23 15.69 -4.50
C GLY A 75 0.96 15.67 -3.15
N ALA A 76 0.67 14.70 -2.27
CA ALA A 76 1.28 14.62 -0.95
C ALA A 76 2.79 14.43 -1.03
N ASN A 77 3.53 15.21 -0.25
CA ASN A 77 4.97 15.06 -0.05
C ASN A 77 5.31 14.40 1.28
N SER A 78 4.31 14.21 2.14
CA SER A 78 4.43 13.53 3.43
C SER A 78 3.30 12.53 3.65
N ILE A 79 3.52 11.55 4.52
CA ILE A 79 2.48 10.58 4.90
C ILE A 79 1.27 11.29 5.53
N TYR A 80 1.49 12.40 6.24
CA TYR A 80 0.46 13.20 6.90
C TYR A 80 -0.47 13.92 5.92
N GLU A 81 0.02 14.21 4.72
CA GLU A 81 -0.78 14.81 3.64
C GLU A 81 -1.50 13.76 2.80
N LEU A 82 -1.06 12.50 2.83
CA LEU A 82 -1.52 11.45 1.91
C LEU A 82 -3.00 11.13 2.09
N TYR A 83 -3.47 11.11 3.32
CA TYR A 83 -4.86 10.85 3.67
C TYR A 83 -5.47 12.09 4.34
N LYS A 84 -6.76 12.34 4.10
CA LYS A 84 -7.52 13.36 4.85
C LYS A 84 -7.59 12.98 6.34
N ASN A 85 -7.75 13.98 7.23
CA ASN A 85 -7.70 13.82 8.69
C ASN A 85 -8.50 12.61 9.21
N SER A 86 -7.97 11.94 10.24
CA SER A 86 -8.44 10.68 10.88
C SER A 86 -8.04 9.34 10.21
N HIS A 87 -6.83 9.23 9.66
CA HIS A 87 -6.32 7.94 9.15
C HIS A 87 -5.61 7.10 10.23
N PRO A 88 -5.82 5.76 10.31
CA PRO A 88 -5.17 4.87 11.28
C PRO A 88 -3.63 4.94 11.26
N ALA A 89 -3.03 5.22 10.09
CA ALA A 89 -1.59 5.44 9.96
C ALA A 89 -1.03 6.58 10.84
N PHE A 90 -1.86 7.46 11.39
CA PHE A 90 -1.44 8.56 12.25
C PHE A 90 -1.66 8.27 13.75
N GLN A 91 -2.36 7.19 14.07
CA GLN A 91 -2.72 6.84 15.44
C GLN A 91 -1.57 6.13 16.15
N ALA A 92 -1.58 6.18 17.50
CA ALA A 92 -0.70 5.36 18.33
C ALA A 92 -0.99 3.87 18.07
N GLY A 93 0.02 3.01 18.08
CA GLY A 93 -0.12 1.61 17.66
C GLY A 93 0.11 1.39 16.16
N SER A 94 0.24 2.46 15.36
CA SER A 94 0.51 2.33 13.93
C SER A 94 2.00 2.10 13.65
N VAL A 95 2.30 1.31 12.61
CA VAL A 95 3.68 1.10 12.12
C VAL A 95 4.42 2.41 11.86
N TRP A 96 3.71 3.44 11.38
CA TRP A 96 4.32 4.73 11.12
C TRP A 96 4.80 5.42 12.38
N LYS A 97 3.99 5.45 13.45
CA LYS A 97 4.38 6.08 14.73
C LYS A 97 5.38 5.23 15.50
N ASP A 98 5.12 3.94 15.60
CA ASP A 98 5.84 3.07 16.54
C ASP A 98 7.15 2.55 15.97
N ILE A 99 7.26 2.46 14.64
CA ILE A 99 8.43 1.89 13.97
C ILE A 99 9.12 2.92 13.08
N VAL A 100 8.42 3.52 12.12
CA VAL A 100 9.05 4.36 11.09
C VAL A 100 9.52 5.71 11.62
N LEU A 101 8.71 6.34 12.49
CA LEU A 101 8.99 7.66 13.08
C LEU A 101 9.57 7.57 14.50
N SER A 102 9.82 6.35 14.99
CA SER A 102 10.37 6.15 16.33
C SER A 102 11.76 6.79 16.47
N PRO A 103 12.02 7.57 17.55
CA PRO A 103 13.33 8.17 17.80
C PRO A 103 14.47 7.14 17.88
N SER A 104 14.18 5.91 18.32
CA SER A 104 15.17 4.84 18.44
C SER A 104 15.53 4.18 17.12
N ARG A 105 14.72 4.38 16.06
CA ARG A 105 14.89 3.73 14.74
C ARG A 105 16.30 3.90 14.19
N LEU A 106 16.88 5.09 14.28
CA LEU A 106 18.21 5.36 13.74
C LEU A 106 19.29 4.51 14.43
N ASN A 107 19.22 4.39 15.75
CA ASN A 107 20.18 3.61 16.52
C ASN A 107 20.03 2.11 16.23
N ILE A 108 18.80 1.62 16.20
CA ILE A 108 18.49 0.23 15.84
C ILE A 108 19.02 -0.10 14.43
N GLN A 109 18.82 0.80 13.46
CA GLN A 109 19.32 0.59 12.09
C GLN A 109 20.85 0.59 12.01
N LYS A 110 21.53 1.42 12.80
CA LYS A 110 23.01 1.42 12.88
C LYS A 110 23.53 0.11 13.45
N GLU A 111 22.94 -0.36 14.54
CA GLU A 111 23.30 -1.63 15.19
C GLU A 111 23.06 -2.82 14.25
N LEU A 112 21.88 -2.87 13.63
CA LEU A 112 21.53 -3.92 12.67
C LEU A 112 22.53 -3.94 11.50
N LYS A 113 22.85 -2.78 10.93
CA LYS A 113 23.83 -2.66 9.85
C LYS A 113 25.21 -3.15 10.30
N TYR A 114 25.67 -2.75 11.49
CA TYR A 114 26.95 -3.18 12.03
C TYR A 114 27.01 -4.71 12.21
N SER A 115 25.97 -5.29 12.79
CA SER A 115 25.85 -6.73 13.00
C SER A 115 25.86 -7.51 11.68
N ILE A 116 25.09 -7.07 10.68
CA ILE A 116 25.09 -7.66 9.33
C ILE A 116 26.51 -7.61 8.73
N GLN A 117 27.15 -6.45 8.75
CA GLN A 117 28.51 -6.29 8.20
C GLN A 117 29.55 -7.14 8.93
N LYS A 118 29.41 -7.33 10.25
CA LYS A 118 30.28 -8.23 11.01
C LYS A 118 30.10 -9.68 10.55
N VAL A 119 28.85 -10.14 10.36
CA VAL A 119 28.55 -11.49 9.86
C VAL A 119 29.07 -11.70 8.44
N GLU A 120 28.89 -10.73 7.55
CA GLU A 120 29.40 -10.78 6.17
C GLU A 120 30.92 -10.91 6.13
N ARG A 121 31.65 -10.13 6.97
CA ARG A 121 33.12 -10.23 7.08
C ARG A 121 33.64 -11.53 7.68
N MET A 122 32.84 -12.25 8.46
CA MET A 122 33.22 -13.56 9.00
C MET A 122 32.96 -14.71 8.00
N ARG A 123 32.19 -14.45 6.94
CA ARG A 123 31.80 -15.44 5.92
C ARG A 123 32.55 -15.28 4.59
N GLY A 124 33.18 -14.13 4.34
CA GLY A 124 34.08 -13.90 3.20
C GLY A 124 35.52 -14.02 3.63
#